data_AF-A0A945ADC5-F1
#
_entry.id   AF-A0A945ADC5-F1
#
_cell.length_a   1.000
_cell.length_b   1.000
_cell.length_c   1.000
_cell.angle_alpha   90.00
_cell.angle_beta   90.00
_cell.angle_gamma   90.00
#
_symmetry.space_group_name_H-M   'P 1'
#
loop_
_entity.id
_entity.type
_entity.pdbx_description
1 polymer ?
#
loop_
_entity_poly.entity_id
_entity_poly.type
_entity_poly.pdbx_seq_one_letter_code
_entity_poly.pdbx_strand_id
1 'polypeptide(L)'
;MTRKQYEKWAILREKGKRHFVYFHGVLMWGIVTGIMWSVAMSYYSPSEHIYIRPIIALILFPISGYFGSKWTWNRNEQKYDAYESENE
;
A
#
# COMPACT_ATOMS: atom_id res chain seq x y z
N MET A 1 -2.82 -10.69 17.27
CA MET A 1 -3.88 -10.66 16.23
C MET A 1 -5.14 -11.25 16.87
N THR A 2 -6.35 -10.77 16.60
CA THR A 2 -7.56 -11.44 17.15
C THR A 2 -7.98 -12.61 16.27
N ARG A 3 -8.71 -13.61 16.80
CA ARG A 3 -9.16 -14.79 16.02
C ARG A 3 -9.91 -14.43 14.73
N LYS A 4 -10.80 -13.43 14.79
CA LYS A 4 -11.50 -12.92 13.59
C LYS A 4 -10.56 -12.27 12.58
N GLN A 5 -9.49 -11.62 13.04
CA GLN A 5 -8.48 -11.05 12.14
C GLN A 5 -7.63 -12.15 11.50
N TYR A 6 -7.28 -13.20 12.26
CA TYR A 6 -6.56 -14.38 11.80
C TYR A 6 -7.28 -15.08 10.66
N GLU A 7 -8.56 -15.41 10.83
CA GLU A 7 -9.37 -16.06 9.77
C GLU A 7 -9.48 -15.19 8.51
N LYS A 8 -9.73 -13.88 8.68
CA LYS A 8 -9.76 -12.95 7.55
C LYS A 8 -8.43 -12.88 6.83
N TRP A 9 -7.32 -12.90 7.56
CA TRP A 9 -5.99 -12.88 6.99
C TRP A 9 -5.65 -14.19 6.28
N ALA A 10 -6.05 -15.34 6.84
CA ALA A 10 -5.90 -16.64 6.19
C ALA A 10 -6.59 -16.67 4.81
N ILE A 11 -7.85 -16.21 4.74
CA ILE A 11 -8.62 -16.08 3.50
C ILE A 11 -7.93 -15.12 2.50
N LEU A 12 -7.39 -14.00 3.00
CA LEU A 12 -6.62 -13.04 2.20
C LEU A 12 -5.29 -13.62 1.70
N ARG A 13 -4.64 -14.46 2.50
CA ARG A 13 -3.39 -15.16 2.17
C ARG A 13 -3.62 -16.18 1.06
N GLU A 14 -4.76 -16.88 1.10
CA GLU A 14 -5.19 -17.89 0.12
C GLU A 14 -5.35 -17.30 -1.29
N LYS A 15 -5.79 -16.04 -1.40
CA LYS A 15 -5.85 -15.29 -2.68
C LYS A 15 -4.47 -14.91 -3.24
N GLY A 16 -3.40 -15.06 -2.45
CA GLY A 16 -2.02 -14.92 -2.87
C GLY A 16 -1.44 -13.49 -2.77
N LYS A 17 -0.11 -13.43 -2.52
CA LYS A 17 0.70 -12.19 -2.40
C LYS A 17 0.44 -11.19 -3.53
N ARG A 18 0.27 -11.65 -4.76
CA ARG A 18 0.10 -10.78 -5.94
C ARG A 18 -1.20 -9.98 -5.85
N HIS A 19 -2.33 -10.61 -5.52
CA HIS A 19 -3.62 -9.92 -5.45
C HIS A 19 -3.62 -8.85 -4.36
N PHE A 20 -2.97 -9.12 -3.22
CA PHE A 20 -2.81 -8.14 -2.15
C PHE A 20 -1.94 -6.95 -2.57
N VAL A 21 -0.81 -7.19 -3.23
CA VAL A 21 0.06 -6.10 -3.72
C VAL A 21 -0.65 -5.25 -4.78
N TYR A 22 -1.47 -5.83 -5.64
CA TYR A 22 -2.26 -5.06 -6.61
C TYR A 22 -3.38 -4.24 -5.95
N PHE A 23 -4.17 -4.84 -5.05
CA PHE A 23 -5.32 -4.16 -4.42
C PHE A 23 -4.90 -3.15 -3.35
N HIS A 24 -4.07 -3.56 -2.40
CA HIS A 24 -3.62 -2.71 -1.29
C HIS A 24 -2.42 -1.82 -1.66
N GLY A 25 -1.65 -2.22 -2.66
CA GLY A 25 -0.53 -1.42 -3.15
C GLY A 25 -0.93 -0.50 -4.26
N VAL A 26 -1.05 -1.03 -5.46
CA VAL A 26 -1.20 -0.19 -6.65
C VAL A 26 -2.51 0.58 -6.63
N LEU A 27 -3.62 -0.07 -6.25
CA LEU A 27 -4.93 0.57 -6.24
C LEU A 27 -5.09 1.59 -5.11
N MET A 28 -4.83 1.17 -3.87
CA MET A 28 -4.99 2.05 -2.70
C MET A 28 -3.99 3.20 -2.72
N TRP A 29 -2.74 2.93 -3.11
CA TRP A 29 -1.74 3.98 -3.25
C TRP A 29 -2.07 4.89 -4.42
N GLY A 30 -2.45 4.36 -5.59
CA GLY A 30 -2.89 5.18 -6.73
C GLY A 30 -4.05 6.13 -6.37
N ILE A 31 -5.00 5.68 -5.54
CA ILE A 31 -6.11 6.52 -5.07
C ILE A 31 -5.64 7.61 -4.10
N VAL A 32 -4.93 7.24 -3.03
CA VAL A 32 -4.42 8.20 -2.02
C VAL A 32 -3.59 9.28 -2.69
N THR A 33 -2.76 8.84 -3.61
CA THR A 33 -1.77 9.69 -4.25
C THR A 33 -2.37 10.51 -5.39
N GLY A 34 -3.39 10.02 -6.10
CA GLY A 34 -4.24 10.80 -7.00
C GLY A 34 -5.02 11.90 -6.28
N ILE A 35 -5.54 11.63 -5.08
CA ILE A 35 -6.15 12.64 -4.21
C ILE A 35 -5.08 13.65 -3.76
N MET A 36 -3.93 13.19 -3.27
CA MET A 36 -2.84 14.04 -2.80
C MET A 36 -2.28 14.93 -3.92
N TRP A 37 -2.16 14.40 -5.13
CA TRP A 37 -1.79 15.15 -6.33
C TRP A 37 -2.85 16.17 -6.70
N SER A 38 -4.14 15.81 -6.68
CA SER A 38 -5.23 16.75 -6.98
C SER A 38 -5.27 17.91 -5.98
N VAL A 39 -5.06 17.63 -4.69
CA VAL A 39 -4.97 18.66 -3.63
C VAL A 39 -3.72 19.51 -3.78
N ALA A 40 -2.56 18.90 -4.09
CA ALA A 40 -1.32 19.62 -4.31
C ALA A 40 -1.40 20.54 -5.54
N MET A 41 -1.96 20.05 -6.66
CA MET A 41 -2.17 20.84 -7.88
C MET A 41 -3.13 22.02 -7.63
N SER A 42 -4.10 21.84 -6.73
CA SER A 42 -5.01 22.91 -6.31
C SER A 42 -4.32 24.00 -5.48
N TYR A 43 -3.32 23.64 -4.65
CA TYR A 43 -2.61 24.59 -3.77
C TYR A 43 -1.36 25.25 -4.40
N TYR A 44 -0.69 24.62 -5.36
CA TYR A 44 0.69 24.98 -5.77
C TYR A 44 0.88 25.81 -7.06
N SER A 45 -0.18 26.41 -7.61
CA SER A 45 -0.11 27.56 -8.54
C SER A 45 0.18 27.34 -10.05
N PRO A 46 -0.22 28.32 -10.92
CA PRO A 46 -0.18 28.28 -12.39
C PRO A 46 1.17 28.51 -13.10
N SER A 47 2.31 28.66 -12.43
CA SER A 47 3.53 29.08 -13.15
C SER A 47 4.82 28.50 -12.61
N GLU A 48 5.60 27.99 -13.57
CA GLU A 48 7.02 27.63 -13.56
C GLU A 48 7.43 26.36 -12.78
N HIS A 49 8.00 25.42 -13.55
CA HIS A 49 8.38 24.02 -13.20
C HIS A 49 7.25 22.97 -13.18
N ILE A 50 6.35 23.03 -14.17
CA ILE A 50 5.29 22.04 -14.44
C ILE A 50 5.81 20.60 -14.66
N TYR A 51 7.03 20.40 -15.19
CA TYR A 51 7.45 19.08 -15.70
C TYR A 51 8.26 18.21 -14.72
N ILE A 52 9.03 18.80 -13.80
CA ILE A 52 9.90 18.02 -12.88
C ILE A 52 9.09 17.38 -11.74
N ARG A 53 8.07 18.09 -11.24
CA ARG A 53 7.18 17.62 -10.18
C ARG A 53 6.42 16.31 -10.51
N PRO A 54 5.75 16.17 -11.67
CA PRO A 54 5.04 14.94 -12.00
C PRO A 54 5.99 13.76 -12.25
N ILE A 55 7.22 14.00 -12.73
CA ILE A 55 8.22 12.94 -12.92
C ILE A 55 8.63 12.33 -11.58
N ILE A 56 8.91 13.17 -10.57
CA ILE A 56 9.26 12.71 -9.23
C ILE A 56 8.07 11.97 -8.59
N ALA A 57 6.85 12.47 -8.76
CA ALA A 57 5.64 11.79 -8.28
C ALA A 57 5.44 10.43 -8.97
N LEU A 58 5.62 10.35 -10.29
CA LEU A 58 5.54 9.11 -11.08
C LEU A 58 6.58 8.07 -10.68
N ILE A 59 7.72 8.47 -10.12
CA ILE A 59 8.76 7.56 -9.65
C ILE A 59 8.53 7.19 -8.17
N LEU A 60 8.30 8.17 -7.30
CA LEU A 60 8.11 7.93 -5.87
C LEU A 60 6.82 7.17 -5.58
N PHE A 61 5.74 7.42 -6.30
CA PHE A 61 4.45 6.73 -6.07
C PHE A 61 4.54 5.22 -6.24
N PRO A 62 4.97 4.65 -7.40
CA PRO A 62 5.04 3.20 -7.56
C PRO A 62 6.06 2.59 -6.60
N ILE A 63 7.17 3.27 -6.28
CA ILE A 63 8.17 2.78 -5.32
C ILE A 63 7.58 2.67 -3.92
N SER A 64 6.91 3.73 -3.44
CA SER A 64 6.31 3.75 -2.11
C SER A 64 5.11 2.80 -2.00
N GLY A 65 4.29 2.67 -3.05
CA GLY A 65 3.20 1.71 -3.11
C GLY A 65 3.70 0.25 -3.09
N TYR A 66 4.77 -0.04 -3.81
CA TYR A 66 5.39 -1.36 -3.83
C TYR A 66 6.02 -1.71 -2.48
N PHE A 67 6.84 -0.81 -1.92
CA PHE A 67 7.49 -1.04 -0.61
C PHE A 67 6.47 -1.11 0.53
N GLY A 68 5.49 -0.21 0.56
CA GLY A 68 4.44 -0.19 1.60
C GLY A 68 3.58 -1.45 1.60
N SER A 69 3.30 -2.01 0.42
CA SER A 69 2.55 -3.27 0.28
C SER A 69 3.36 -4.46 0.74
N LYS A 70 4.63 -4.52 0.32
CA LYS A 70 5.55 -5.58 0.72
C LYS A 70 5.77 -5.55 2.23
N TRP A 71 5.94 -4.37 2.81
CA TRP A 71 6.12 -4.18 4.25
C TRP A 71 4.86 -4.55 5.04
N THR A 72 3.68 -4.12 4.60
CA THR A 72 2.39 -4.48 5.22
C THR A 72 2.16 -5.98 5.20
N TRP A 73 2.44 -6.64 4.07
CA TRP A 73 2.33 -8.09 3.98
C TRP A 73 3.25 -8.77 4.99
N ASN A 74 4.53 -8.40 5.01
CA ASN A 74 5.52 -9.03 5.87
C ASN A 74 5.17 -8.85 7.35
N ARG A 75 4.64 -7.69 7.74
CA ARG A 75 4.18 -7.45 9.12
C ARG A 75 2.97 -8.31 9.51
N ASN A 76 2.02 -8.49 8.61
CA ASN A 76 0.85 -9.32 8.90
C ASN A 76 1.19 -10.81 8.88
N GLU A 77 2.14 -11.24 8.04
CA GLU A 77 2.73 -12.58 8.04
C GLU A 77 3.41 -12.87 9.39
N GLN A 78 4.28 -11.98 9.88
CA GLN A 78 4.88 -12.12 11.22
C GLN A 78 3.86 -12.20 12.36
N LYS A 79 2.78 -11.41 12.29
CA LYS A 79 1.71 -11.43 13.30
C LYS A 79 0.87 -12.71 13.24
N TYR A 80 0.77 -13.31 12.06
CA TYR A 80 0.06 -14.57 11.86
C TYR A 80 0.88 -15.71 12.46
N ASP A 81 2.16 -15.80 12.09
CA ASP A 81 3.06 -16.85 12.56
C ASP A 81 3.23 -16.80 14.09
N ALA A 82 3.34 -15.59 14.67
CA ALA A 82 3.39 -15.42 16.13
C ALA A 82 2.10 -15.89 16.83
N TYR A 83 0.93 -15.68 16.22
CA TYR A 83 -0.34 -16.15 16.77
C TYR A 83 -0.49 -17.67 16.65
N GLU A 84 0.00 -18.27 15.57
CA GLU A 84 0.01 -19.71 15.37
C GLU A 84 0.89 -20.40 16.42
N SER A 85 2.12 -19.92 16.64
CA SER A 85 3.05 -20.48 17.65
C SER A 85 2.59 -20.37 19.10
N GLU A 86 1.69 -19.45 19.42
CA GLU A 86 1.15 -19.25 20.77
C GLU A 86 -0.10 -20.13 21.03
N ASN A 87 -0.71 -20.68 19.98
CA ASN A 87 -1.92 -21.51 20.06
C ASN A 87 -1.68 -22.98 19.64
N GLU A 88 -0.43 -23.37 19.41
CA GLU A 88 0.04 -24.74 19.16
C GLU A 88 0.60 -25.37 20.45
#